data_AF-A0A354IRA4-F1
#
_entry.id   AF-A0A354IRA4-F1
#
_cell.length_a   1.000
_cell.length_b   1.000
_cell.length_c   1.000
_cell.angle_alpha   90.00
_cell.angle_beta   90.00
_cell.angle_gamma   90.00
#
_symmetry.space_group_name_H-M   'P 1'
#
loop_
_entity.id
_entity.type
_entity.pdbx_description
1 polymer ?
#
loop_
_entity_poly.entity_id
_entity_poly.type
_entity_poly.pdbx_seq_one_letter_code
_entity_poly.pdbx_strand_id
1 'polypeptide(L)'
;MNSGAARFLPGWLLRAALLLAAVILGAGVAHAQQAAPANAIESISANQQGPNVVLNIAMREAPAKLPLGFAITNPARIALDFGATANATGKSSHD
;
A
#
# COMPACT_ATOMS: atom_id res chain seq x y z
N MET A 1 -21.03 -57.93 -22.04
CA MET A 1 -19.87 -57.14 -22.50
C MET A 1 -20.38 -55.97 -23.34
N ASN A 2 -20.46 -54.76 -22.79
CA ASN A 2 -20.75 -53.57 -23.60
C ASN A 2 -19.46 -52.74 -23.70
N SER A 3 -18.88 -52.74 -24.89
CA SER A 3 -17.67 -51.99 -25.22
C SER A 3 -17.97 -50.50 -25.24
N GLY A 4 -17.30 -49.74 -24.37
CA GLY A 4 -17.40 -48.29 -24.33
C GLY A 4 -16.85 -47.66 -25.61
N ALA A 5 -17.71 -46.99 -26.38
CA ALA A 5 -17.30 -46.22 -27.53
C ALA A 5 -16.52 -44.99 -27.08
N ALA A 6 -15.23 -44.93 -27.42
CA ALA A 6 -14.41 -43.76 -27.20
C ALA A 6 -14.93 -42.61 -28.08
N ARG A 7 -15.61 -41.64 -27.47
CA ARG A 7 -16.05 -40.43 -28.15
C ARG A 7 -14.82 -39.56 -28.42
N PHE A 8 -14.36 -39.55 -29.65
CA PHE A 8 -13.30 -38.64 -30.10
C PHE A 8 -13.80 -37.20 -29.97
N LEU A 9 -13.12 -36.40 -29.15
CA LEU A 9 -13.39 -34.96 -29.04
C LEU A 9 -13.03 -34.29 -30.37
N PRO A 10 -13.95 -33.57 -31.02
CA PRO A 10 -13.64 -32.87 -32.27
C PRO A 10 -12.57 -31.80 -32.05
N GLY A 11 -11.64 -31.67 -33.00
CA GLY A 11 -10.44 -30.82 -32.86
C GLY A 11 -10.70 -29.33 -32.57
N TRP A 12 -11.90 -28.82 -32.86
CA TRP A 12 -12.28 -27.44 -32.52
C TRP A 12 -12.50 -27.24 -31.01
N LEU A 13 -12.96 -28.26 -30.28
CA LEU A 13 -13.10 -28.22 -28.82
C LEU A 13 -11.73 -28.20 -28.13
N LEU A 14 -10.78 -28.96 -28.65
CA LEU A 14 -9.39 -28.95 -28.16
C LEU A 14 -8.73 -27.58 -28.38
N ARG A 15 -8.95 -26.96 -29.54
CA ARG A 15 -8.47 -25.61 -29.83
C ARG A 15 -9.12 -24.55 -28.93
N ALA A 16 -10.43 -24.63 -28.72
CA ALA A 16 -11.13 -23.72 -27.81
C ALA A 16 -10.64 -23.86 -26.36
N ALA A 17 -10.40 -25.08 -25.89
CA ALA A 17 -9.85 -25.34 -24.56
C ALA A 17 -8.41 -24.80 -24.41
N LEU A 18 -7.57 -24.93 -25.44
CA LEU A 18 -6.21 -24.39 -25.43
C LEU A 18 -6.20 -22.86 -25.45
N LEU A 19 -7.08 -22.22 -26.21
CA LEU A 19 -7.22 -20.76 -26.22
C LEU A 19 -7.72 -20.23 -24.87
N LEU A 20 -8.68 -20.92 -24.25
CA LEU A 20 -9.17 -20.56 -22.93
C LEU A 20 -8.09 -20.72 -21.85
N ALA A 21 -7.34 -21.82 -21.89
CA ALA A 21 -6.19 -22.03 -21.00
C ALA A 21 -5.12 -20.94 -21.19
N ALA A 22 -4.80 -20.56 -22.43
CA ALA A 22 -3.86 -19.48 -22.71
C ALA A 22 -4.34 -18.12 -22.17
N VAL A 23 -5.65 -17.83 -22.24
CA VAL A 23 -6.23 -16.60 -21.67
C VAL A 23 -6.15 -16.62 -20.13
N ILE A 24 -6.43 -17.75 -19.50
CA ILE A 24 -6.35 -17.89 -18.04
C ILE A 24 -4.91 -17.75 -17.55
N LEU A 25 -3.93 -18.33 -18.27
CA LEU A 25 -2.51 -18.18 -17.95
C LEU A 25 -1.95 -16.79 -18.31
N GLY A 26 -2.55 -16.10 -19.28
CA GLY A 26 -2.15 -14.77 -19.75
C GLY A 26 -2.80 -13.62 -18.98
N ALA A 27 -3.84 -13.89 -18.18
CA ALA A 27 -4.43 -12.93 -17.26
C ALA A 27 -3.46 -12.65 -16.11
N GLY A 28 -2.47 -11.80 -16.39
CA GLY A 28 -1.49 -11.35 -15.40
C GLY A 28 -2.19 -10.77 -14.17
N VAL A 29 -1.58 -11.00 -13.00
CA VAL A 29 -2.02 -10.41 -11.75
C VAL A 29 -2.05 -8.88 -11.92
N ALA A 30 -3.24 -8.28 -11.81
CA ALA A 30 -3.35 -6.84 -11.73
C ALA A 30 -2.73 -6.40 -10.40
N HIS A 31 -1.46 -6.03 -10.43
CA HIS A 31 -0.84 -5.37 -9.30
C HIS A 31 -1.53 -4.02 -9.14
N ALA A 32 -2.25 -3.84 -8.03
CA ALA A 32 -2.59 -2.49 -7.59
C ALA A 32 -1.27 -1.72 -7.50
N GLN A 33 -1.07 -0.75 -8.38
CA GLN A 33 0.05 0.17 -8.28
C GLN A 33 -0.33 1.15 -7.17
N GLN A 34 -0.03 0.81 -5.92
CA GLN A 34 -0.04 1.80 -4.84
C GLN A 34 0.88 2.93 -5.31
N ALA A 35 0.29 4.09 -5.62
CA ALA A 35 1.07 5.27 -5.96
C ALA A 35 2.11 5.48 -4.87
N ALA A 36 3.39 5.49 -5.24
CA ALA A 36 4.45 5.76 -4.29
C ALA A 36 4.16 7.11 -3.62
N PRO A 37 4.20 7.19 -2.28
CA PRO A 37 4.00 8.46 -1.61
C PRO A 37 5.01 9.48 -2.14
N ALA A 38 4.51 10.62 -2.59
CA ALA A 38 5.32 11.65 -3.25
C ALA A 38 6.29 12.34 -2.28
N ASN A 39 5.96 12.32 -0.98
CA ASN A 39 6.77 12.93 0.06
C ASN A 39 7.19 11.88 1.11
N ALA A 40 8.16 12.23 1.95
CA ALA A 40 8.62 11.37 3.03
C ALA A 40 9.04 12.19 4.26
N ILE A 41 8.78 11.68 5.45
CA ILE A 41 9.37 12.14 6.71
C ILE A 41 10.77 11.54 6.82
N GLU A 42 11.79 12.39 6.92
CA GLU A 42 13.19 11.98 6.91
C GLU A 42 13.80 12.04 8.31
N SER A 43 13.35 12.96 9.17
CA SER A 43 13.72 12.97 10.59
C SER A 43 12.63 13.58 11.47
N ILE A 44 12.66 13.18 12.74
CA ILE A 44 11.80 13.71 13.80
C ILE A 44 12.69 14.03 14.99
N SER A 45 12.53 15.22 15.56
CA SER A 45 13.21 15.63 16.80
C SER A 45 12.24 16.37 17.70
N ALA A 46 12.38 16.18 19.01
CA ALA A 46 11.62 16.89 20.02
C ALA A 46 12.59 17.64 20.93
N ASN A 47 12.35 18.94 21.11
CA ASN A 47 13.18 19.78 21.97
C ASN A 47 12.29 20.50 22.98
N GLN A 48 12.68 20.46 24.25
CA GLN A 48 11.96 21.17 25.30
C GLN A 48 12.41 22.63 25.32
N GLN A 49 11.45 23.55 25.26
CA GLN A 49 11.67 24.99 25.26
C GLN A 49 10.78 25.62 26.34
N GLY A 50 11.34 25.79 27.53
CA GLY A 50 10.59 26.22 28.71
C GLY A 50 9.46 25.22 29.05
N PRO A 51 8.19 25.66 29.17
CA PRO A 51 7.07 24.76 29.43
C PRO A 51 6.59 23.98 28.19
N ASN A 52 7.12 24.29 26.99
CA ASN A 52 6.66 23.73 25.73
C ASN A 52 7.59 22.62 25.23
N VAL A 53 7.04 21.69 24.47
CA VAL A 53 7.82 20.76 23.62
C VAL A 53 7.62 21.17 22.17
N VAL A 54 8.73 21.45 21.48
CA VAL A 54 8.75 21.74 20.05
C VAL A 54 9.13 20.48 19.30
N LEU A 55 8.19 19.99 18.50
CA LEU A 55 8.38 18.87 17.59
C LEU A 55 8.77 19.40 16.21
N ASN A 56 9.95 19.03 15.72
CA ASN A 56 10.37 19.34 14.36
C ASN A 56 10.39 18.07 13.51
N ILE A 57 9.57 18.05 12.45
CA ILE A 57 9.41 16.94 11.52
C ILE A 57 9.99 17.41 10.18
N ALA A 58 11.16 16.90 9.83
CA ALA A 58 11.80 17.21 8.55
C ALA A 58 11.24 16.28 7.46
N MET A 59 10.90 16.87 6.32
CA MET A 59 10.30 16.16 5.20
C MET A 59 11.06 16.48 3.91
N ARG A 60 11.02 15.54 2.96
CA ARG A 60 11.67 15.70 1.65
C ARG A 60 11.19 16.93 0.90
N GLU A 61 9.88 17.14 0.92
CA GLU A 61 9.20 18.29 0.33
C GLU A 61 8.33 18.96 1.39
N ALA A 62 8.01 20.23 1.20
CA ALA A 62 7.02 20.90 2.04
C ALA A 62 5.63 20.22 1.90
N PRO A 63 4.86 20.03 3.00
CA PRO A 63 3.50 19.54 2.91
C PRO A 63 2.62 20.42 2.02
N ALA A 64 1.97 19.84 1.02
CA ALA A 64 1.02 20.57 0.16
C ALA A 64 -0.23 21.07 0.90
N LYS A 65 -0.52 20.50 2.06
CA LYS A 65 -1.61 20.90 2.96
C LYS A 65 -1.15 20.73 4.41
N LEU A 66 -1.81 21.45 5.32
CA LEU A 66 -1.62 21.22 6.74
C LEU A 66 -2.00 19.77 7.11
N PRO A 67 -1.25 19.13 8.02
CA PRO A 67 -1.60 17.79 8.49
C PRO A 67 -2.93 17.85 9.25
N LEU A 68 -3.76 16.82 9.07
CA LEU A 68 -4.96 16.67 9.88
C LEU A 68 -4.54 16.26 11.28
N GLY A 69 -5.27 16.68 12.31
CA GLY A 69 -4.92 16.30 13.67
C GLY A 69 -6.07 16.36 14.65
N PHE A 70 -5.92 15.61 15.72
CA PHE A 70 -6.83 15.60 16.86
C PHE A 70 -6.06 15.31 18.15
N ALA A 71 -6.66 15.66 19.28
CA ALA A 71 -6.16 15.36 20.61
C ALA A 71 -7.20 14.59 21.42
N ILE A 72 -6.74 13.62 22.21
CA ILE A 72 -7.54 12.88 23.18
C ILE A 72 -6.89 13.00 24.56
N THR A 73 -7.66 12.79 25.61
CA THR A 73 -7.21 12.99 27.00
C THR A 73 -7.17 11.70 27.82
N ASN A 74 -7.77 10.61 27.35
CA ASN A 74 -7.82 9.33 28.07
C ASN A 74 -7.43 8.14 27.19
N PRO A 75 -6.13 7.81 27.08
CA PRO A 75 -4.96 8.54 27.58
C PRO A 75 -4.64 9.82 26.78
N ALA A 76 -3.87 10.75 27.35
CA ALA A 76 -3.48 11.99 26.70
C ALA A 76 -2.59 11.75 25.46
N ARG A 77 -3.05 12.10 24.26
CA ARG A 77 -2.33 11.91 22.98
C ARG A 77 -2.71 12.98 21.97
N ILE A 78 -1.76 13.33 21.10
CA ILE A 78 -1.97 14.14 19.89
C ILE A 78 -1.65 13.24 18.70
N ALA A 79 -2.54 13.20 17.71
CA ALA A 79 -2.30 12.52 16.44
C ALA A 79 -2.21 13.56 15.32
N LEU A 80 -1.19 13.44 14.47
CA LEU A 80 -0.99 14.24 13.26
C LEU A 80 -0.85 13.31 12.06
N ASP A 81 -1.68 13.51 11.03
CA ASP A 81 -1.72 12.72 9.81
C ASP A 81 -1.20 13.53 8.61
N PHE A 82 -0.09 13.04 8.05
CA PHE A 82 0.56 13.57 6.85
C PHE A 82 0.14 12.73 5.64
N GLY A 83 -0.94 13.13 4.98
CA GLY A 83 -1.44 12.42 3.80
C GLY A 83 -0.41 12.31 2.67
N ALA A 84 -0.44 11.19 1.94
CA ALA A 84 0.47 10.88 0.82
C ALA A 84 1.97 11.02 1.16
N THR A 85 2.35 10.82 2.43
CA THR A 85 3.72 10.93 2.92
C THR A 85 4.19 9.60 3.51
N ALA A 86 5.33 9.10 3.05
CA ALA A 86 5.99 7.92 3.62
C ALA A 86 6.75 8.24 4.91
N ASN A 87 7.00 7.21 5.71
CA ASN A 87 8.00 7.27 6.77
C ASN A 87 9.35 6.76 6.23
N ALA A 88 10.32 7.67 6.06
CA ALA A 88 11.69 7.33 5.66
C ALA A 88 12.68 7.33 6.83
N THR A 89 12.22 7.56 8.07
CA THR A 89 13.09 7.53 9.27
C THR A 89 13.60 6.13 9.61
N GLY A 90 12.95 5.09 9.06
CA GLY A 90 13.18 3.69 9.39
C GLY A 90 12.70 3.28 10.79
N LYS A 91 11.96 4.15 11.49
CA LYS A 91 11.52 3.93 12.87
C LYS A 91 10.01 4.09 13.00
N SER A 92 9.38 3.25 13.82
CA SER A 92 7.97 3.41 14.23
C SER A 92 7.82 4.08 15.59
N SER A 93 8.93 4.30 16.31
CA SER A 93 8.97 4.98 17.61
C SER A 93 10.27 5.80 17.72
N HIS A 94 10.19 6.93 18.42
CA HIS A 94 11.32 7.77 18.79
C HIS A 94 11.28 7.94 20.31
N ASP A 95 12.42 7.72 20.96
CA ASP A 95 12.58 7.86 22.42
C ASP A 95 13.11 9.25 22.78
#